data_AF-A0A8T6FE29-F1
#
_entry.id   AF-A0A8T6FE29-F1
#
_cell.length_a   1.000
_cell.length_b   1.000
_cell.length_c   1.000
_cell.angle_alpha   90.00
_cell.angle_beta   90.00
_cell.angle_gamma   90.00
#
_symmetry.space_group_name_H-M   'P 1'
#
loop_
_entity.id
_entity.type
_entity.pdbx_description
1 polymer ?
#
loop_
_entity_poly.entity_id
_entity_poly.type
_entity_poly.pdbx_seq_one_letter_code
_entity_poly.pdbx_strand_id
1 'polypeptide(L)' 'MRDVLPNLAESWELSEDGRTTTIHLRPGIKWSDGHPLT' A
#
# COMPACT_ATOMS: atom_id res chain seq x y z
N MET A 1 18.11 10.04 -2.89
CA MET A 1 16.97 9.17 -3.26
C MET A 1 16.09 9.10 -2.02
N ARG A 2 14.79 9.42 -2.10
CA ARG A 2 13.87 9.24 -0.96
C ARG A 2 13.29 7.85 -1.11
N ASP A 3 13.69 6.94 -0.23
CA ASP A 3 13.10 5.61 -0.16
C ASP A 3 11.67 5.74 0.38
N VAL A 4 10.70 5.11 -0.28
CA VAL A 4 9.34 5.00 0.23
C VAL A 4 9.40 4.02 1.40
N LEU A 5 9.27 4.53 2.62
CA LEU A 5 9.24 3.68 3.81
C LEU A 5 7.83 3.07 3.95
N PRO A 6 7.69 1.74 4.09
CA PRO A 6 6.40 1.08 4.22
C PRO A 6 5.73 1.48 5.55
N ASN A 7 4.63 2.22 5.47
CA ASN A 7 3.76 2.51 6.60
C ASN A 7 2.51 1.63 6.53
N LEU A 8 1.54 2.04 5.70
CA LEU A 8 0.26 1.32 5.51
C LEU A 8 0.38 0.15 4.52
N ALA A 9 1.18 0.33 3.47
CA ALA A 9 1.54 -0.74 2.56
C ALA A 9 2.70 -1.55 3.13
N GLU A 10 2.58 -2.88 3.09
CA GLU A 10 3.70 -3.78 3.40
C GLU A 10 4.63 -3.98 2.20
N SER A 11 4.09 -3.89 0.97
CA SER A 11 4.86 -3.97 -0.26
C SER A 11 4.11 -3.34 -1.44
N TRP A 12 4.80 -3.18 -2.57
CA TRP A 12 4.21 -2.78 -3.84
C TRP A 12 4.95 -3.42 -5.01
N GLU A 13 4.25 -3.54 -6.14
CA GLU A 13 4.77 -4.08 -7.39
C GLU A 13 4.49 -3.10 -8.53
N LEU A 14 5.46 -2.91 -9.42
CA LEU A 14 5.31 -2.13 -10.64
C LEU A 14 5.28 -3.09 -11.83
N SER A 15 4.30 -2.93 -12.72
CA SER A 15 4.23 -3.72 -13.96
C SER A 15 5.45 -3.44 -14.86
N GLU A 16 5.78 -4.40 -15.73
CA GLU A 16 6.93 -4.29 -16.64
C GLU A 16 6.85 -3.06 -17.57
N ASP A 17 5.64 -2.67 -17.95
CA ASP A 17 5.39 -1.47 -18.77
C ASP A 17 5.37 -0.16 -17.96
N GLY A 18 5.50 -0.25 -16.64
CA GLY A 18 5.51 0.88 -15.70
C GLY A 18 4.18 1.60 -15.54
N ARG A 19 3.06 1.04 -16.02
CA ARG A 19 1.76 1.71 -16.04
C ARG A 19 0.79 1.28 -14.94
N THR A 20 1.08 0.16 -14.28
CA THR A 20 0.26 -0.39 -13.21
C THR A 20 1.10 -0.55 -11.95
N THR A 21 0.56 -0.09 -10.82
CA THR A 21 1.15 -0.32 -9.50
C THR A 21 0.17 -1.08 -8.63
N THR A 22 0.57 -2.25 -8.16
CA THR A 22 -0.17 -3.04 -7.18
C THR A 22 0.33 -2.68 -5.79
N ILE A 23 -0.56 -2.28 -4.89
CA ILE A 23 -0.22 -1.94 -3.49
C ILE A 23 -0.76 -3.03 -2.58
N HIS A 24 0.11 -3.62 -1.76
CA HIS A 24 -0.29 -4.61 -0.77
C HIS A 24 -0.37 -3.95 0.61
N LEU A 25 -1.59 -3.86 1.14
CA LEU A 25 -1.87 -3.23 2.43
C LEU A 25 -1.74 -4.22 3.58
N ARG A 26 -1.31 -3.75 4.75
CA ARG A 26 -1.26 -4.59 5.96
C ARG A 26 -2.68 -5.05 6.34
N PRO A 27 -2.86 -6.29 6.79
CA PRO A 27 -4.18 -6.79 7.19
C PRO A 27 -4.72 -6.02 8.41
N GLY A 28 -6.04 -5.79 8.42
CA GLY A 28 -6.75 -5.27 9.59
C GLY A 28 -6.62 -3.76 9.84
N ILE A 29 -6.09 -3.01 8.88
CA ILE A 29 -6.06 -1.55 8.91
C ILE A 29 -7.47 -0.95 8.91
N LYS A 30 -7.63 0.16 9.63
CA LYS A 30 -8.91 0.86 9.82
C LYS A 30 -8.72 2.36 9.62
N TRP A 31 -9.77 3.01 9.14
CA TRP A 31 -9.90 4.46 9.19
C TRP A 31 -9.99 4.94 10.64
N SER A 32 -9.79 6.25 10.87
CA SER A 32 -9.85 6.84 12.20
C SER A 32 -11.22 6.75 12.87
N ASP A 33 -12.27 6.50 12.09
CA ASP A 33 -13.64 6.26 12.56
C ASP A 33 -13.92 4.77 12.87
N GLY A 34 -12.91 3.90 12.69
CA GLY A 34 -12.97 2.48 13.01
C GLY A 34 -13.44 1.57 11.87
N HIS A 35 -13.86 2.10 10.72
CA HIS A 35 -14.24 1.27 9.58
C HIS A 35 -13.02 0.58 8.95
N PRO A 36 -13.13 -0.67 8.48
CA PRO A 36 -12.07 -1.34 7.74
C PRO A 36 -11.64 -0.52 6.53
N LEU A 37 -10.32 -0.43 6.31
CA LEU A 37 -9.76 0.07 5.06
C LEU A 37 -9.53 -1.15 4.15
N THR A 38 -10.41 -1.29 3.15
CA THR A 38 -10.44 -2.41 2.19
C THR A 38 -10.17 -1.92 0.78
#